data_AF-A0A936N5E6-F1
#
_entry.id   AF-A0A936N5E6-F1
#
_cell.length_a   1.000
_cell.length_b   1.000
_cell.length_c   1.000
_cell.angle_alpha   90.00
_cell.angle_beta   90.00
_cell.angle_gamma   90.00
#
_symmetry.space_group_name_H-M   'P 1'
#
loop_
_entity.id
_entity.type
_entity.pdbx_description
1 polymer ?
#
loop_
_entity_poly.entity_id
_entity_poly.type
_entity_poly.pdbx_seq_one_letter_code
_entity_poly.pdbx_strand_id
1 'polypeptide(L)'
;MAEFYLQSEAKKTKASLENLFEFLSDFKNFESILPSDKVEGFTYTEIECSFVIKGITPMKVNIDEKVPHKYIKFKSEGLGKFNFRLKTVFIGESSQSGECLIEMHGDLNPIILNMAKASLEQLINTMAHKLGELNEHELKPNN
;
A
#
# COMPACT_ATOMS: atom_id res chain seq x y z
N MET A 1 19.48 14.86 0.17
CA MET A 1 18.32 13.98 0.41
C MET A 1 17.10 14.89 0.32
N ALA A 2 16.14 14.52 -0.51
CA ALA A 2 14.97 15.34 -0.80
C ALA A 2 13.72 14.55 -0.42
N GLU A 3 12.93 15.13 0.47
CA GLU A 3 11.63 14.60 0.81
C GLU A 3 10.70 14.69 -0.41
N PHE A 4 9.93 13.64 -0.64
CA PHE A 4 8.90 13.62 -1.66
C PHE A 4 7.58 13.15 -1.07
N TYR A 5 6.50 13.59 -1.71
CA TYR A 5 5.15 13.18 -1.43
C TYR A 5 4.45 12.80 -2.74
N LEU A 6 3.80 11.64 -2.74
CA LEU A 6 2.93 11.16 -3.81
C LEU A 6 1.59 10.74 -3.22
N GLN A 7 0.53 10.94 -3.99
CA GLN A 7 -0.82 10.53 -3.63
C GLN A 7 -1.46 9.84 -4.82
N SER A 8 -2.17 8.74 -4.56
CA SER A 8 -3.03 8.12 -5.56
C SER A 8 -4.27 8.98 -5.83
N GLU A 9 -4.96 8.67 -6.91
CA GLU A 9 -6.37 9.03 -7.04
C GLU A 9 -7.19 8.35 -5.93
N ALA A 10 -8.21 9.04 -5.42
CA ALA A 10 -9.21 8.43 -4.55
C ALA A 10 -10.08 7.46 -5.34
N LYS A 11 -10.38 6.30 -4.75
CA LYS A 11 -11.19 5.25 -5.36
C LYS A 11 -12.36 4.92 -4.46
N LYS A 12 -13.55 4.83 -5.06
CA LYS A 12 -14.73 4.33 -4.36
C LYS A 12 -14.54 2.86 -4.02
N THR A 13 -14.96 2.47 -2.83
CA THR A 13 -14.84 1.09 -2.36
C THR A 13 -16.14 0.32 -2.63
N LYS A 14 -16.03 -0.98 -2.91
CA LYS A 14 -17.20 -1.86 -3.00
C LYS A 14 -17.52 -2.50 -1.65
N ALA A 15 -16.49 -2.91 -0.91
CA ALA A 15 -16.62 -3.38 0.46
C ALA A 15 -16.66 -2.24 1.48
N SER A 16 -17.05 -2.58 2.71
CA SER A 16 -17.01 -1.66 3.84
C SER A 16 -15.59 -1.21 4.18
N LEU A 17 -15.42 0.01 4.69
CA LEU A 17 -14.11 0.52 5.11
C LEU A 17 -13.53 -0.30 6.28
N GLU A 18 -14.38 -0.84 7.15
CA GLU A 18 -14.01 -1.78 8.20
C GLU A 18 -13.35 -3.05 7.63
N ASN A 19 -14.00 -3.71 6.68
CA ASN A 19 -13.45 -4.94 6.10
C ASN A 19 -12.17 -4.69 5.29
N LEU A 20 -12.05 -3.55 4.62
CA LEU A 20 -10.79 -3.17 3.95
C LEU A 20 -9.67 -2.86 4.95
N PHE A 21 -10.00 -2.27 6.09
CA PHE A 21 -9.04 -2.03 7.17
C PHE A 21 -8.54 -3.33 7.80
N GLU A 22 -9.43 -4.29 8.04
CA GLU A 22 -9.08 -5.63 8.52
C GLU A 22 -8.23 -6.39 7.49
N PHE A 23 -8.61 -6.32 6.22
CA PHE A 23 -7.86 -6.92 5.13
C PHE A 23 -6.43 -6.39 5.06
N LEU A 24 -6.24 -5.08 5.08
CA LEU A 24 -4.91 -4.45 5.09
C LEU A 24 -4.15 -4.62 6.41
N SER A 25 -4.82 -5.10 7.46
CA SER A 25 -4.18 -5.38 8.74
C SER A 25 -3.39 -6.68 8.75
N ASP A 26 -3.58 -7.54 7.75
CA ASP A 26 -2.96 -8.86 7.62
C ASP A 26 -2.09 -8.91 6.34
N PHE A 27 -0.79 -9.14 6.50
CA PHE A 27 0.17 -9.12 5.39
C PHE A 27 -0.05 -10.23 4.38
N LYS A 28 -0.73 -11.33 4.72
CA LYS A 28 -1.05 -12.40 3.76
C LYS A 28 -1.86 -11.89 2.57
N ASN A 29 -2.59 -10.80 2.76
CA ASN A 29 -3.50 -10.21 1.80
C ASN A 29 -2.81 -9.25 0.81
N PHE A 30 -1.56 -8.85 1.07
CA PHE A 30 -0.92 -7.76 0.32
C PHE A 30 -0.61 -8.12 -1.13
N GLU A 31 -0.34 -9.41 -1.41
CA GLU A 31 0.01 -9.85 -2.77
C GLU A 31 -1.07 -9.47 -3.79
N SER A 32 -2.35 -9.58 -3.42
CA SER A 32 -3.46 -9.35 -4.34
C SER A 32 -3.56 -7.89 -4.78
N ILE A 33 -3.17 -6.94 -3.92
CA ILE A 33 -3.21 -5.50 -4.19
C ILE A 33 -1.92 -4.94 -4.77
N LEU A 34 -0.84 -5.73 -4.82
CA LEU A 34 0.41 -5.32 -5.47
C LEU A 34 0.33 -5.46 -7.00
N PRO A 35 1.00 -4.58 -7.77
CA PRO A 35 1.11 -4.69 -9.22
C PRO A 35 2.05 -5.85 -9.60
N SER A 36 1.50 -6.96 -10.12
CA SER A 36 2.26 -8.17 -10.48
C SER A 36 3.25 -7.97 -11.64
N ASP A 37 3.05 -6.93 -12.46
CA ASP A 37 3.98 -6.55 -13.53
C ASP A 37 5.21 -5.79 -13.00
N LYS A 38 5.09 -5.11 -11.85
CA LYS A 38 6.14 -4.26 -11.25
C LYS A 38 6.81 -4.86 -10.03
N VAL A 39 6.15 -5.79 -9.36
CA VAL A 39 6.60 -6.39 -8.10
C VAL A 39 6.82 -7.89 -8.29
N GLU A 40 7.88 -8.42 -7.69
CA GLU A 40 8.19 -9.84 -7.69
C GLU A 40 8.72 -10.31 -6.33
N GLY A 41 8.71 -11.62 -6.11
CA GLY A 41 9.26 -12.23 -4.89
C GLY A 41 8.51 -11.83 -3.62
N PHE A 42 7.19 -11.68 -3.70
CA PHE A 42 6.36 -11.38 -2.52
C PHE A 42 6.48 -12.51 -1.49
N THR A 43 6.80 -12.12 -0.27
CA THR A 43 6.85 -13.00 0.92
C THR A 43 6.29 -12.24 2.10
N TYR A 44 5.76 -12.94 3.09
CA TYR A 44 5.22 -12.30 4.30
C TYR A 44 5.45 -13.15 5.54
N THR A 45 5.38 -12.48 6.68
CA THR A 45 5.24 -13.04 8.02
C THR A 45 4.04 -12.36 8.69
N GLU A 46 3.78 -12.68 9.96
CA GLU A 46 2.70 -12.04 10.73
C GLU A 46 2.88 -10.51 10.90
N ILE A 47 4.11 -10.01 10.88
CA ILE A 47 4.43 -8.61 11.24
C ILE A 47 5.00 -7.77 10.09
N GLU A 48 5.30 -8.39 8.95
CA GLU A 48 5.93 -7.71 7.81
C GLU A 48 5.70 -8.47 6.49
N CYS A 49 5.81 -7.75 5.37
CA CYS A 49 5.96 -8.33 4.05
C CYS A 49 7.23 -7.84 3.37
N SER A 50 7.74 -8.61 2.42
CA SER A 50 8.90 -8.26 1.60
C SER A 50 8.61 -8.54 0.13
N PHE A 51 9.10 -7.67 -0.74
CA PHE A 51 8.90 -7.79 -2.18
C PHE A 51 9.94 -6.93 -2.93
N VAL A 52 10.23 -7.25 -4.18
CA VAL A 52 11.17 -6.47 -5.00
C VAL A 52 10.39 -5.59 -5.97
N ILE A 53 10.61 -4.28 -5.94
CA ILE A 53 10.12 -3.39 -7.01
C ILE A 53 11.14 -3.46 -8.14
N LYS A 54 10.71 -3.95 -9.32
CA LYS A 54 11.57 -4.13 -10.49
C LYS A 54 12.30 -2.82 -10.83
N GLY A 55 13.63 -2.89 -10.89
CA GLY A 55 14.51 -1.76 -11.20
C GLY A 55 14.81 -0.81 -10.04
N ILE A 56 14.33 -1.08 -8.81
CA ILE A 56 14.65 -0.27 -7.63
C ILE A 56 15.51 -1.07 -6.64
N THR A 57 14.91 -1.70 -5.62
CA THR A 57 15.60 -2.48 -4.59
C THR A 57 14.58 -3.34 -3.84
N PRO A 58 14.99 -4.43 -3.16
CA PRO A 58 14.11 -5.20 -2.29
C PRO A 58 13.54 -4.35 -1.15
N MET A 59 12.22 -4.41 -1.02
CA MET A 59 11.43 -3.74 0.01
C MET A 59 11.11 -4.72 1.12
N LYS A 60 11.15 -4.19 2.34
CA LYS A 60 10.59 -4.81 3.53
C LYS A 60 9.65 -3.79 4.15
N VAL A 61 8.44 -4.18 4.51
CA VAL A 61 7.39 -3.26 4.98
C VAL A 61 6.72 -3.85 6.20
N ASN A 62 6.57 -3.05 7.25
CA ASN A 62 5.82 -3.37 8.46
C ASN A 62 4.83 -2.24 8.80
N ILE A 63 3.89 -2.53 9.70
CA ILE A 63 2.92 -1.55 10.19
C ILE A 63 3.64 -0.57 11.13
N ASP A 64 3.44 0.73 10.92
CA ASP A 64 3.91 1.80 11.78
C ASP A 64 2.82 2.27 12.74
N GLU A 65 1.60 2.46 12.22
CA GLU A 65 0.47 2.97 13.00
C GLU A 65 -0.86 2.48 12.41
N LYS A 66 -1.85 2.23 13.26
CA LYS A 66 -3.22 1.90 12.86
C LYS A 66 -4.21 2.77 13.63
N VAL A 67 -5.10 3.43 12.91
CA VAL A 67 -6.27 4.09 13.50
C VAL A 67 -7.52 3.45 12.90
N PRO A 68 -8.31 2.71 13.71
CA PRO A 68 -9.45 1.91 13.23
C PRO A 68 -10.31 2.65 12.23
N HIS A 69 -10.48 2.03 11.06
CA HIS A 69 -11.36 2.44 9.96
C HIS A 69 -11.06 3.83 9.38
N LYS A 70 -9.94 4.46 9.76
CA LYS A 70 -9.51 5.77 9.25
C LYS A 70 -8.24 5.69 8.43
N TYR A 71 -7.20 5.05 8.97
CA TYR A 71 -5.98 4.84 8.20
C TYR A 71 -5.10 3.75 8.79
N ILE A 72 -4.23 3.21 7.92
CA ILE A 72 -3.08 2.39 8.32
C ILE A 72 -1.83 3.02 7.71
N LYS A 73 -0.82 3.25 8.56
CA LYS A 73 0.52 3.66 8.14
C LYS A 73 1.44 2.45 8.16
N PHE A 74 2.24 2.35 7.11
CA PHE A 74 3.30 1.38 6.96
C PHE A 74 4.62 2.13 6.80
N LYS A 75 5.69 1.52 7.27
CA LYS A 75 7.05 2.01 7.05
C LYS A 75 7.86 0.94 6.31
N SER A 76 8.77 1.38 5.45
CA SER A 76 9.70 0.48 4.79
C SER A 76 11.02 0.39 5.55
N GLU A 77 11.62 -0.79 5.54
CA GLU A 77 12.97 -1.08 6.02
C GLU A 77 13.81 -1.58 4.83
N GLY A 78 14.31 -0.67 3.99
CA GLY A 78 15.05 -1.03 2.79
C GLY A 78 16.52 -1.39 3.04
N LEU A 79 17.05 -2.38 2.33
CA LEU A 79 18.49 -2.56 2.15
C LEU A 79 19.00 -1.50 1.14
N GLY A 80 19.42 -0.36 1.68
CA GLY A 80 19.96 0.77 0.91
C GLY A 80 18.97 1.93 0.82
N LYS A 81 19.51 3.15 1.00
CA LYS A 81 18.99 4.55 1.00
C LYS A 81 17.57 4.94 0.50
N PHE A 82 16.61 4.03 0.36
CA PHE A 82 15.23 4.28 0.02
C PHE A 82 14.35 3.84 1.19
N ASN A 83 13.97 4.81 2.00
CA ASN A 83 12.99 4.64 3.05
C ASN A 83 11.75 5.45 2.67
N PHE A 84 10.58 4.82 2.78
CA PHE A 84 9.30 5.47 2.61
C PHE A 84 8.32 5.06 3.70
N ARG A 85 7.26 5.83 3.80
CA ARG A 85 6.05 5.53 4.55
C ARG A 85 4.89 5.49 3.58
N LEU A 86 4.06 4.46 3.68
CA LEU A 86 2.77 4.40 3.01
C LEU A 86 1.68 4.69 4.01
N LYS A 87 0.64 5.37 3.58
CA LYS A 87 -0.57 5.55 4.38
C LYS A 87 -1.79 5.30 3.52
N THR A 88 -2.53 4.25 3.85
CA THR A 88 -3.86 4.05 3.27
C THR A 88 -4.85 4.85 4.10
N VAL A 89 -5.61 5.73 3.45
CA VAL A 89 -6.64 6.56 4.09
C VAL A 89 -8.01 6.07 3.64
N PHE A 90 -8.93 5.97 4.60
CA PHE A 90 -10.32 5.60 4.41
C PHE A 90 -11.21 6.81 4.74
N ILE A 91 -12.17 7.10 3.86
CA ILE A 91 -13.04 8.27 3.93
C ILE A 91 -14.49 7.80 3.84
N GLY A 92 -15.24 7.98 4.93
CA GLY A 92 -16.66 7.58 5.01
C GLY A 92 -17.01 6.97 6.36
N GLU A 93 -18.19 6.35 6.42
CA GLU A 93 -18.64 5.57 7.58
C GLU A 93 -18.07 4.15 7.53
N SER A 94 -17.62 3.61 8.67
CA SER A 94 -16.85 2.35 8.69
C SER A 94 -17.62 1.15 8.16
N SER A 95 -18.91 1.06 8.48
CA SER A 95 -19.79 -0.06 8.11
C SER A 95 -20.35 0.03 6.68
N GLN A 96 -19.95 1.05 5.91
CA GLN A 96 -20.44 1.31 4.57
C GLN A 96 -19.27 1.36 3.57
N SER A 97 -19.61 1.31 2.28
CA SER A 97 -18.67 1.72 1.26
C SER A 97 -18.35 3.21 1.40
N GLY A 98 -17.18 3.59 0.92
CA GLY A 98 -16.71 4.98 0.96
C GLY A 98 -15.64 5.19 -0.10
N GLU A 99 -14.58 5.88 0.28
CA GLU A 99 -13.42 6.09 -0.57
C GLU A 99 -12.14 5.66 0.14
N CYS A 100 -11.17 5.17 -0.65
CA CYS A 100 -9.82 4.92 -0.20
C CYS A 100 -8.79 5.60 -1.11
N LEU A 101 -7.69 6.05 -0.53
CA LEU A 101 -6.51 6.54 -1.26
C LEU A 101 -5.23 6.11 -0.56
N ILE A 102 -4.11 6.17 -1.27
CA ILE A 102 -2.80 5.80 -0.75
C ILE A 102 -1.84 6.98 -0.91
N GLU A 103 -1.22 7.35 0.20
CA GLU A 103 -0.18 8.37 0.28
C GLU A 103 1.18 7.68 0.43
N MET A 104 2.20 8.21 -0.23
CA MET A 104 3.58 7.81 -0.06
C MET A 104 4.44 9.02 0.30
N HIS A 105 5.18 8.90 1.39
CA HIS A 105 6.20 9.86 1.80
C HIS A 105 7.55 9.16 1.81
N GLY A 106 8.60 9.79 1.32
CA GLY A 106 9.93 9.20 1.43
C GLY A 106 11.03 10.21 1.24
N ASP A 107 12.26 9.74 1.39
CA ASP A 107 13.46 10.51 1.15
C ASP A 107 14.33 9.78 0.13
N LEU A 108 14.58 10.44 -1.00
CA LEU A 108 15.41 9.94 -2.07
C LEU A 108 16.39 11.00 -2.56
N ASN A 109 17.46 10.55 -3.20
CA ASN A 109 18.23 11.43 -4.07
C ASN A 109 17.31 11.91 -5.23
N PRO A 110 17.25 13.22 -5.54
CA PRO A 110 16.41 13.76 -6.62
C PRO A 110 16.55 13.06 -7.98
N ILE A 111 17.76 12.57 -8.33
CA ILE A 111 18.00 11.85 -9.59
C ILE A 111 17.26 10.51 -9.59
N ILE A 112 17.41 9.74 -8.50
CA ILE A 112 16.74 8.45 -8.34
C ILE A 112 15.22 8.65 -8.25
N LEU A 113 14.77 9.67 -7.52
CA LEU A 113 13.36 10.03 -7.44
C LEU A 113 12.76 10.28 -8.82
N ASN A 114 13.40 11.10 -9.66
CA ASN A 114 12.88 11.39 -10.99
C ASN A 114 12.80 10.15 -11.89
N MET A 115 13.72 9.20 -11.75
CA MET A 115 13.69 7.92 -12.48
C MET A 115 12.60 6.97 -11.96
N ALA A 116 12.37 6.94 -10.64
CA ALA A 116 11.44 6.01 -10.00
C ALA A 116 10.00 6.56 -9.89
N LYS A 117 9.81 7.88 -9.96
CA LYS A 117 8.54 8.57 -9.66
C LYS A 117 7.35 7.97 -10.39
N ALA A 118 7.47 7.73 -11.70
CA ALA A 118 6.38 7.14 -12.49
C ALA A 118 5.99 5.73 -11.99
N SER A 119 6.97 4.89 -11.66
CA SER A 119 6.72 3.55 -11.11
C SER A 119 6.10 3.61 -9.71
N LEU A 120 6.52 4.56 -8.87
CA LEU A 120 5.96 4.77 -7.53
C LEU A 120 4.53 5.32 -7.58
N GLU A 121 4.24 6.26 -8.49
CA GLU A 121 2.89 6.76 -8.74
C GLU A 121 1.97 5.64 -9.27
N GLN A 122 2.47 4.81 -10.19
CA GLN A 122 1.72 3.65 -10.68
C GLN A 122 1.46 2.61 -9.58
N LEU A 123 2.43 2.37 -8.70
CA LEU A 123 2.29 1.47 -7.56
C LEU A 123 1.13 1.89 -6.65
N ILE A 124 1.14 3.14 -6.15
CA ILE A 124 0.09 3.61 -5.23
C ILE A 124 -1.29 3.68 -5.90
N ASN A 125 -1.35 4.05 -7.19
CA ASN A 125 -2.59 4.07 -7.95
C ASN A 125 -3.15 2.65 -8.16
N THR A 126 -2.28 1.68 -8.47
CA THR A 126 -2.70 0.28 -8.65
C THR A 126 -3.20 -0.30 -7.35
N MET A 127 -2.49 -0.06 -6.24
CA MET A 127 -2.92 -0.52 -4.92
C MET A 127 -4.26 0.09 -4.52
N ALA A 128 -4.46 1.41 -4.69
CA ALA A 128 -5.73 2.06 -4.39
C ALA A 128 -6.88 1.55 -5.26
N HIS A 129 -6.62 1.34 -6.56
CA HIS A 129 -7.61 0.78 -7.48
C HIS A 129 -8.00 -0.64 -7.11
N LYS A 130 -7.02 -1.53 -6.91
CA LYS A 130 -7.28 -2.92 -6.54
C LYS A 130 -8.00 -3.02 -5.19
N LEU A 131 -7.60 -2.22 -4.21
CA LEU A 131 -8.26 -2.15 -2.91
C LEU A 131 -9.73 -1.71 -3.03
N GLY A 132 -10.02 -0.69 -3.85
CA GLY A 132 -11.39 -0.23 -4.08
C GLY A 132 -12.27 -1.26 -4.80
N GLU A 133 -11.68 -2.11 -5.64
CA GLU A 133 -12.39 -3.14 -6.40
C GLU A 133 -12.70 -4.42 -5.60
N LEU A 134 -12.06 -4.63 -4.44
CA LEU A 134 -12.31 -5.79 -3.58
C LEU A 134 -13.75 -5.79 -3.07
N ASN A 135 -14.41 -6.93 -3.25
CA ASN A 135 -15.75 -7.18 -2.77
C ASN A 135 -15.72 -7.98 -1.46
N GLU A 136 -16.84 -7.96 -0.73
CA GLU A 136 -17.00 -8.69 0.54
C GLU A 136 -16.68 -10.20 0.48
N HIS A 137 -16.83 -10.82 -0.70
CA HIS A 137 -16.50 -12.23 -0.90
C HIS A 137 -15.00 -12.50 -1.05
N GLU A 138 -14.22 -11.51 -1.51
CA GLU A 138 -12.77 -11.62 -1.74
C GLU A 138 -11.97 -11.29 -0.47
N LEU A 139 -12.60 -10.63 0.50
CA LEU A 139 -12.00 -10.28 1.80
C LEU A 139 -12.05 -11.42 2.81
N LYS A 140 -12.93 -12.40 2.61
CA LYS A 140 -13.01 -13.58 3.49
C LYS A 140 -11.89 -14.55 3.12
N PRO A 141 -11.09 -15.03 4.07
CA PRO A 141 -10.18 -16.13 3.80
C PRO A 141 -11.01 -17.31 3.30
N ASN A 142 -10.63 -17.91 2.16
CA ASN A 142 -11.18 -19.18 1.73
C ASN A 142 -10.98 -20.17 2.88
N ASN A 143 -12.10 -20.58 3.50
CA ASN A 143 -12.15 -21.64 4.50
C ASN A 143 -11.70 -22.98 3.90
#